data_AF-A0A950BQY7-F1
#
_entry.id   AF-A0A950BQY7-F1
#
_cell.length_a   1.000
_cell.length_b   1.000
_cell.length_c   1.000
_cell.angle_alpha   90.00
_cell.angle_beta   90.00
_cell.angle_gamma   90.00
#
_symmetry.space_group_name_H-M   'P 1'
#
loop_
_entity.id
_entity.type
_entity.pdbx_description
1 polymer ?
#
loop_
_entity_poly.entity_id
_entity_poly.type
_entity_poly.pdbx_seq_one_letter_code
_entity_poly.pdbx_strand_id
1 'polypeptide(L)' 'MALFEPVIMKGIGEIDLTDIDVYERNGGFAGLRKALREMTPDSVTAEVTNSNLRG' A
#
# COMPACT_ATOMS: atom_id res chain seq x y z
N MET A 1 -13.97 -2.03 -19.31
CA MET A 1 -13.53 -2.89 -18.20
C MET A 1 -12.15 -2.42 -17.78
N ALA A 2 -11.96 -2.02 -16.52
CA ALA A 2 -10.60 -1.78 -16.02
C ALA A 2 -9.86 -3.13 -15.97
N LEU A 3 -8.61 -3.15 -16.43
CA LEU A 3 -7.75 -4.32 -16.31
C LEU A 3 -7.45 -4.55 -14.83
N PHE A 4 -7.55 -5.80 -14.37
CA PHE A 4 -7.21 -6.18 -13.00
C PHE A 4 -5.69 -6.17 -12.82
N GLU A 5 -5.19 -5.38 -11.86
CA GLU A 5 -3.80 -5.42 -11.45
C GLU A 5 -3.68 -6.10 -10.08
N PRO A 6 -2.87 -7.17 -9.94
CA PRO A 6 -2.58 -7.75 -8.64
C PRO A 6 -1.71 -6.78 -7.83
N VAL A 7 -2.24 -6.29 -6.72
CA VAL A 7 -1.51 -5.34 -5.84
C VAL A 7 -0.85 -6.09 -4.67
N ILE A 8 -1.59 -6.93 -3.94
CA ILE A 8 -1.09 -7.61 -2.73
C ILE A 8 -0.18 -8.79 -3.06
N MET A 9 -0.55 -9.60 -4.05
CA MET A 9 0.18 -10.81 -4.42
C MET A 9 1.28 -10.55 -5.47
N LYS A 10 1.60 -9.28 -5.73
CA LYS A 10 2.57 -8.88 -6.74
C LYS A 10 3.97 -9.33 -6.32
N GLY A 11 4.66 -10.06 -7.20
CA GLY A 11 6.04 -10.50 -6.99
C GLY A 11 6.21 -11.76 -6.13
N ILE A 12 5.13 -12.44 -5.73
CA ILE A 12 5.23 -13.72 -5.01
C ILE A 12 5.93 -14.76 -5.90
N GLY A 13 7.02 -15.34 -5.38
CA GLY A 13 7.84 -16.33 -6.09
C GLY A 13 8.84 -15.74 -7.09
N GLU A 14 8.85 -14.42 -7.28
CA GLU A 14 9.77 -13.73 -8.19
C GLU A 14 10.88 -12.98 -7.46
N ILE A 15 10.55 -12.37 -6.31
CA ILE A 15 11.49 -11.61 -5.48
C ILE A 15 11.41 -12.04 -4.02
N ASP A 16 12.48 -11.78 -3.27
CA ASP A 16 12.49 -12.01 -1.83
C ASP A 16 11.68 -10.92 -1.10
N LEU A 17 10.37 -11.14 -1.00
CA LEU A 17 9.45 -10.24 -0.30
C LEU A 17 9.68 -10.19 1.22
N THR A 18 10.51 -11.09 1.77
CA THR A 18 10.84 -11.12 3.20
C THR A 18 12.06 -10.26 3.55
N ASP A 19 12.84 -9.87 2.56
CA ASP A 19 13.91 -8.88 2.71
C ASP A 19 13.32 -7.46 2.79
N ILE A 20 13.70 -6.74 3.85
CA ILE A 20 13.26 -5.36 4.09
C ILE A 20 13.74 -4.40 3.00
N ASP A 21 14.94 -4.59 2.45
CA ASP A 21 15.48 -3.74 1.38
C ASP A 21 14.69 -3.95 0.08
N VAL A 22 14.27 -5.18 -0.18
CA VAL A 22 13.39 -5.50 -1.33
C VAL A 22 12.02 -4.85 -1.12
N TYR A 23 11.45 -4.93 0.09
CA TYR A 23 10.18 -4.29 0.39
C TYR A 23 10.25 -2.77 0.16
N GLU A 24 11.25 -2.09 0.71
CA GLU A 24 11.42 -0.63 0.56
C GLU A 24 11.62 -0.20 -0.90
N ARG A 25 12.44 -0.93 -1.67
CA ARG A 25 12.69 -0.63 -3.10
C ARG A 25 11.44 -0.79 -3.97
N ASN A 26 10.53 -1.67 -3.58
CA ASN A 26 9.26 -1.91 -4.29
C ASN A 26 8.12 -0.99 -3.81
N GLY A 27 8.44 0.11 -3.11
CA GLY A 27 7.45 1.08 -2.62
C GLY A 27 6.93 0.77 -1.22
N GLY A 28 7.59 -0.13 -0.48
CA GLY A 28 7.33 -0.39 0.93
C GLY A 28 7.38 0.88 1.78
N PHE A 29 6.52 0.95 2.80
CA PHE A 29 6.32 2.11 3.65
C PHE A 29 5.93 3.44 2.97
N ALA A 30 5.75 3.50 1.65
CA ALA A 30 5.36 4.75 0.98
C ALA A 30 4.02 5.29 1.52
N GLY A 31 3.03 4.42 1.66
CA GLY A 31 1.73 4.76 2.26
C GLY A 31 1.84 5.20 3.73
N LEU A 32 2.70 4.55 4.51
CA LEU A 32 2.97 4.94 5.90
C LEU A 32 3.61 6.33 5.98
N ARG A 33 4.61 6.61 5.15
CA ARG A 33 5.30 7.91 5.12
C ARG A 33 4.33 9.02 4.70
N LYS A 34 3.49 8.80 3.70
CA LYS A 34 2.41 9.72 3.30
C LYS A 34 1.46 9.99 4.48
N ALA A 35 0.94 8.93 5.10
CA ALA A 35 0.00 9.05 6.21
C ALA A 35 0.58 9.84 7.40
N LEU A 36 1.86 9.64 7.72
CA LEU A 36 2.49 10.32 8.86
C LEU A 36 2.94 11.75 8.57
N ARG A 37 3.33 12.07 7.33
CA ARG A 37 3.96 13.36 6.99
C ARG A 37 3.02 14.34 6.29
N GLU A 38 2.03 13.81 5.57
CA GLU A 38 1.20 14.58 4.65
C GLU A 38 -0.28 14.55 5.01
N MET A 39 -0.69 13.66 5.93
CA MET A 39 -2.09 13.47 6.30
C MET A 39 -2.33 13.72 7.78
N THR A 40 -3.54 14.16 8.10
CA THR A 40 -4.06 14.16 9.46
C THR A 40 -4.77 12.84 9.77
N PRO A 41 -4.96 12.49 11.05
CA PRO A 41 -5.75 11.32 11.45
C PRO A 41 -7.15 11.27 10.82
N ASP A 42 -7.84 12.41 10.73
CA ASP A 42 -9.16 12.50 10.12
C ASP A 42 -9.08 12.31 8.60
N SER A 43 -8.07 12.89 7.94
CA SER A 43 -7.88 12.75 6.50
C SER A 43 -7.60 11.31 6.08
N VAL A 44 -6.77 10.58 6.83
CA VAL A 44 -6.48 9.17 6.52
C VAL A 44 -7.69 8.27 6.76
N THR A 45 -8.46 8.56 7.82
CA THR A 45 -9.71 7.84 8.11
C THR A 45 -10.76 8.07 7.01
N ALA A 46 -10.87 9.30 6.51
CA ALA A 46 -11.76 9.64 5.40
C ALA A 46 -11.32 8.94 4.10
N GLU A 47 -10.02 8.87 3.80
CA GLU A 47 -9.50 8.18 2.60
C GLU A 47 -9.89 6.69 2.59
N VAL A 48 -9.75 6.00 3.74
CA VAL A 48 -10.16 4.59 3.87
C VAL A 48 -11.69 4.43 3.82
N THR A 49 -12.44 5.34 4.42
CA THR A 49 -13.91 5.29 4.37
C THR A 49 -14.43 5.45 2.94
N ASN A 50 -13.84 6.39 2.20
CA ASN A 50 -14.21 6.67 0.81
C ASN A 50 -13.78 5.57 -0.16
N SER A 51 -12.79 4.75 0.19
CA SER A 51 -12.40 3.58 -0.61
C SER A 51 -13.39 2.41 -0.52
N ASN A 52 -14.39 2.50 0.39
CA ASN A 52 -15.38 1.47 0.64
C ASN A 52 -14.74 0.08 0.91
N LEU A 53 -13.57 0.09 1.55
CA LEU A 53 -12.90 -1.12 2.01
C LEU A 53 -13.76 -1.78 3.09
N ARG A 54 -14.10 -3.05 2.89
CA ARG A 54 -14.90 -3.85 3.82
C ARG A 54 -14.09 -5.09 4.24
N GLY A 55 -14.27 -5.47 5.50
CA GLY A 55 -13.67 -6.69 6.05
C GLY A 55 -14.30 -7.95 5.48
#